data_AF-A0A2D6XM09-F1
#
_entry.id   AF-A0A2D6XM09-F1
#
_cell.length_a   1.000
_cell.length_b   1.000
_cell.length_c   1.000
_cell.angle_alpha   90.00
_cell.angle_beta   90.00
_cell.angle_gamma   90.00
#
_symmetry.space_group_name_H-M   'P 1'
#
loop_
_entity.id
_entity.type
_entity.pdbx_description
1 polymer ?
#
loop_
_entity_poly.entity_id
_entity_poly.type
_entity_poly.pdbx_seq_one_letter_code
_entity_poly.pdbx_strand_id
1 'polypeptide(L)'
;MKKVMTPFGMMENHATYPLTFETFKRQVNFAVERRLGCSVYDLPDTITFSDYWNDDCKNEDEFWNMVEAATEDLLNDNGFELDL
;
A
#
# COMPACT_ATOMS: atom_id res chain seq x y z
N MET A 1 22.45 17.04 14.06
CA MET A 1 21.71 15.92 13.42
C MET A 1 20.64 15.46 14.39
N LYS A 2 19.36 15.74 14.11
CA LYS A 2 18.25 15.36 15.00
C LYS A 2 17.55 14.16 14.39
N LYS A 3 17.55 13.02 15.10
CA LYS A 3 16.72 11.86 14.77
C LYS A 3 15.29 12.20 15.20
N VAL A 4 14.33 12.08 14.29
CA VAL A 4 12.90 12.26 14.58
C VAL A 4 12.25 10.88 14.52
N MET A 5 11.45 10.57 15.53
CA MET A 5 10.80 9.28 15.75
C MET A 5 9.42 9.32 15.08
N THR A 6 9.19 8.43 14.11
CA THR A 6 7.87 8.16 13.53
C THR A 6 7.43 6.73 13.87
N PRO A 7 6.13 6.38 13.79
CA PRO A 7 5.59 5.10 14.25
C PRO A 7 6.06 3.89 13.43
N PHE A 8 6.66 4.13 12.26
CA PHE A 8 7.15 3.10 11.35
C PHE A 8 8.67 2.99 11.52
N GLY A 9 9.12 1.84 12.03
CA GLY A 9 10.50 1.57 12.43
C GLY A 9 11.57 1.99 11.42
N MET A 10 12.75 2.29 11.96
CA MET A 10 13.90 2.87 11.27
C MET A 10 14.17 2.22 9.89
N MET A 11 14.00 2.99 8.81
CA MET A 11 14.71 2.74 7.56
C MET A 11 15.68 3.88 7.28
N GLU A 12 16.97 3.50 7.24
CA GLU A 12 18.09 4.37 6.88
C GLU A 12 17.96 4.82 5.41
N ASN A 13 18.17 6.11 5.16
CA ASN A 13 18.17 6.78 3.86
C ASN A 13 16.84 6.69 3.08
N HIS A 14 16.03 7.76 3.14
CA HIS A 14 14.90 7.98 2.25
C HIS A 14 15.38 8.09 0.80
N ALA A 15 15.58 6.96 0.13
CA ALA A 15 15.34 6.90 -1.30
C ALA A 15 13.83 7.16 -1.45
N THR A 16 13.44 8.40 -1.72
CA THR A 16 12.06 8.72 -2.10
C THR A 16 11.74 7.91 -3.33
N TYR A 17 10.91 6.88 -3.19
CA TYR A 17 10.45 6.10 -4.32
C TYR A 17 9.67 7.05 -5.25
N PRO A 18 9.81 6.91 -6.58
CA PRO A 18 9.03 7.72 -7.48
C PRO A 18 7.55 7.34 -7.31
N LEU A 19 6.69 8.32 -6.99
CA LEU A 19 5.24 8.13 -6.83
C LEU A 19 4.60 7.90 -8.20
N THR A 20 4.72 6.66 -8.66
CA THR A 20 4.23 6.20 -9.96
C THR A 20 3.23 5.09 -9.75
N PHE A 21 2.42 4.83 -10.77
CA PHE A 21 1.47 3.73 -10.73
C PHE A 21 2.13 2.36 -10.53
N GLU A 22 3.35 2.15 -11.06
CA GLU A 22 4.10 0.92 -10.80
C GLU A 22 4.54 0.80 -9.34
N THR A 23 4.95 1.90 -8.73
CA THR A 23 5.29 1.94 -7.30
C THR A 23 4.04 1.67 -6.47
N PHE A 24 2.89 2.27 -6.81
CA PHE A 24 1.61 2.03 -6.16
C PHE A 24 1.25 0.54 -6.12
N LYS A 25 1.25 -0.13 -7.28
CA LYS A 25 0.97 -1.58 -7.38
C LYS A 25 1.90 -2.40 -6.50
N ARG A 26 3.20 -2.06 -6.47
CA ARG A 26 4.17 -2.74 -5.61
C ARG A 26 3.86 -2.52 -4.12
N GLN A 27 3.52 -1.31 -3.72
CA GLN A 27 3.23 -1.01 -2.31
C GLN A 27 1.94 -1.70 -1.84
N VAL A 28 0.89 -1.77 -2.67
CA VAL A 28 -0.31 -2.55 -2.36
C VAL A 28 0.05 -4.03 -2.19
N ASN A 29 0.83 -4.61 -3.12
CA ASN A 29 1.28 -5.99 -2.97
C ASN A 29 2.08 -6.22 -1.67
N PHE A 30 3.01 -5.33 -1.34
CA PHE A 30 3.77 -5.43 -0.08
C PHE A 30 2.86 -5.33 1.15
N ALA A 31 1.83 -4.48 1.12
CA ALA A 31 0.88 -4.35 2.22
C ALA A 31 0.06 -5.63 2.42
N VAL A 32 -0.39 -6.26 1.32
CA VAL A 32 -1.06 -7.58 1.34
C VAL A 32 -0.11 -8.67 1.87
N GLU A 33 1.11 -8.76 1.33
CA GLU A 33 2.11 -9.75 1.76
C GLU A 33 2.42 -9.66 3.25
N ARG A 34 2.49 -8.44 3.79
CA ARG A 34 2.72 -8.24 5.24
C ARG A 34 1.55 -8.72 6.11
N ARG A 35 0.33 -8.71 5.58
CA ARG A 35 -0.88 -9.12 6.32
C ARG A 35 -1.16 -10.62 6.17
N LEU A 36 -1.01 -11.17 4.97
CA LEU A 36 -1.40 -12.55 4.64
C LEU A 36 -0.24 -13.52 4.43
N GLY A 37 0.96 -13.01 4.16
CA GLY A 37 2.11 -13.84 3.78
C GLY A 37 2.06 -14.37 2.33
N CYS A 38 1.13 -13.88 1.51
CA CYS A 38 1.02 -14.19 0.08
C CYS A 38 0.90 -12.93 -0.78
N SER A 39 1.17 -13.04 -2.07
CA SER A 39 1.05 -11.93 -3.00
C SER A 39 -0.41 -11.61 -3.30
N VAL A 40 -0.70 -10.35 -3.69
CA VAL A 40 -2.00 -9.98 -4.28
C VAL A 40 -2.37 -10.85 -5.48
N TYR A 41 -1.38 -11.35 -6.22
CA TYR A 41 -1.61 -12.20 -7.40
C TYR A 41 -1.95 -13.65 -7.05
N ASP A 42 -1.82 -14.04 -5.77
CA ASP A 42 -2.19 -15.37 -5.28
C ASP A 42 -3.63 -15.40 -4.72
N LEU A 43 -4.30 -14.25 -4.67
CA LEU A 43 -5.67 -14.12 -4.17
C LEU A 43 -6.71 -14.48 -5.25
N PRO A 44 -7.85 -15.11 -4.87
CA PRO A 44 -8.90 -15.47 -5.81
C PRO A 44 -9.58 -14.27 -6.45
N ASP A 45 -9.84 -13.21 -5.69
CA ASP A 45 -10.42 -11.97 -6.21
C ASP A 45 -9.34 -10.96 -6.57
N THR A 46 -9.50 -10.37 -7.75
CA THR A 46 -8.52 -9.46 -8.36
C THR A 46 -8.89 -8.01 -8.11
N ILE A 47 -7.90 -7.18 -7.77
CA ILE A 47 -8.05 -5.73 -7.69
C ILE A 47 -7.83 -5.05 -9.04
N THR A 48 -8.67 -4.04 -9.32
CA THR A 48 -8.45 -3.09 -10.43
C THR A 48 -7.69 -1.87 -9.91
N PHE A 49 -6.36 -1.93 -9.90
CA PHE A 49 -5.51 -0.88 -9.30
C PHE A 49 -5.76 0.54 -9.83
N SER A 50 -6.24 0.69 -11.07
CA SER A 50 -6.54 2.00 -11.65
C SER A 50 -7.68 2.74 -10.95
N ASP A 51 -8.59 2.02 -10.28
CA ASP A 51 -9.72 2.65 -9.58
C ASP A 51 -9.26 3.41 -8.33
N TYR A 52 -8.07 3.07 -7.83
CA TYR A 52 -7.42 3.66 -6.66
C TYR A 52 -6.28 4.61 -7.01
N TRP A 53 -5.96 4.77 -8.30
CA TRP A 53 -4.87 5.62 -8.75
C TRP A 53 -5.38 6.85 -9.49
N ASN A 54 -5.11 8.02 -8.93
CA ASN A 54 -5.47 9.31 -9.52
C ASN A 54 -4.26 10.26 -9.54
N ASP A 55 -4.44 11.46 -10.10
CA ASP A 55 -3.37 12.46 -10.18
C ASP A 55 -2.91 12.98 -8.80
N ASP A 56 -3.80 12.95 -7.80
CA ASP A 56 -3.51 13.39 -6.44
C ASP A 56 -2.60 12.40 -5.70
N CYS A 57 -2.53 11.12 -6.12
CA CYS A 57 -1.56 10.14 -5.65
C CYS A 57 -0.09 10.50 -5.95
N LYS A 58 0.18 11.62 -6.63
CA LYS A 58 1.51 12.23 -6.76
C LYS A 58 1.92 13.03 -5.51
N ASN A 59 1.01 13.18 -4.54
CA ASN A 59 1.29 13.60 -3.18
C ASN A 59 1.54 12.37 -2.29
N GLU A 60 2.50 12.46 -1.36
CA GLU A 60 2.88 11.33 -0.50
C GLU A 60 1.76 10.87 0.43
N ASP A 61 1.01 11.78 1.05
CA ASP A 61 -0.07 11.43 1.97
C ASP A 61 -1.21 10.71 1.21
N GLU A 62 -1.60 11.27 0.07
CA GLU A 62 -2.66 10.70 -0.76
C GLU A 62 -2.25 9.34 -1.36
N PHE A 63 -0.98 9.21 -1.75
CA PHE A 63 -0.43 7.94 -2.20
C PHE A 63 -0.62 6.85 -1.15
N TRP A 64 -0.25 7.12 0.11
CA TRP A 64 -0.36 6.13 1.18
C TRP A 64 -1.81 5.86 1.57
N ASN A 65 -2.67 6.89 1.59
CA ASN A 65 -4.12 6.72 1.81
C ASN A 65 -4.71 5.75 0.77
N MET A 66 -4.38 5.93 -0.51
CA MET A 66 -4.89 5.06 -1.57
C MET A 66 -4.29 3.66 -1.53
N VAL A 67 -3.03 3.49 -1.09
CA VAL A 67 -2.44 2.17 -0.87
C VAL A 67 -3.20 1.44 0.23
N GLU A 68 -3.51 2.10 1.34
CA GLU A 68 -4.28 1.52 2.43
C GLU A 68 -5.69 1.15 1.97
N ALA A 69 -6.42 2.07 1.33
CA ALA A 69 -7.77 1.82 0.84
C ALA A 69 -7.84 0.64 -0.14
N ALA A 70 -6.94 0.60 -1.13
CA ALA A 70 -6.84 -0.50 -2.08
C ALA A 70 -6.55 -1.84 -1.40
N THR A 71 -5.70 -1.84 -0.39
CA THR A 71 -5.36 -3.06 0.36
C THR A 71 -6.54 -3.54 1.20
N GLU A 72 -7.24 -2.63 1.87
CA GLU A 72 -8.38 -2.96 2.72
C GLU A 72 -9.55 -3.53 1.92
N ASP A 73 -9.90 -2.89 0.80
CA ASP A 73 -10.99 -3.34 -0.06
C ASP A 73 -10.69 -4.73 -0.65
N LEU A 74 -9.48 -4.93 -1.17
CA LEU A 74 -9.04 -6.22 -1.68
C LEU A 74 -9.10 -7.32 -0.62
N LEU A 75 -8.70 -7.04 0.62
CA LEU A 75 -8.77 -8.02 1.70
C LEU A 75 -10.22 -8.35 2.06
N ASN A 76 -11.07 -7.34 2.15
CA ASN A 76 -12.49 -7.51 2.43
C ASN A 76 -13.20 -8.32 1.32
N ASP A 77 -12.93 -8.00 0.05
CA ASP A 77 -13.46 -8.73 -1.10
C ASP A 77 -13.06 -10.21 -1.09
N ASN A 78 -11.82 -10.50 -0.66
CA ASN A 78 -11.33 -11.87 -0.48
C ASN A 78 -11.80 -12.52 0.85
N GLY A 79 -12.72 -11.88 1.58
CA GLY A 79 -13.35 -12.42 2.80
C GLY A 79 -12.49 -12.34 4.05
N PHE A 80 -11.43 -11.53 4.06
CA PHE A 80 -10.64 -11.25 5.26
C PHE A 80 -11.30 -10.13 6.06
N GLU A 81 -11.79 -10.46 7.25
CA GLU A 81 -12.30 -9.47 8.19
C GLU A 81 -11.15 -8.62 8.74
N LEU A 82 -11.26 -7.30 8.54
CA LEU A 82 -10.41 -6.33 9.20
C LEU A 82 -10.99 -6.11 10.61
N ASP A 83 -10.41 -6.72 11.62
CA ASP A 83 -10.64 -6.34 13.03
C ASP A 83 -10.07 -4.92 13.22
N LEU A 84 -10.88 -3.91 12.92
CA LEU A 84 -10.60 -2.48 13.11
C LEU A 84 -10.96 -2.02 14.53
#